data_AF-A0A7J4TTL2-F1
#
_entry.id   AF-A0A7J4TTL2-F1
#
_cell.length_a   1.000
_cell.length_b   1.000
_cell.length_c   1.000
_cell.angle_alpha   90.00
_cell.angle_beta   90.00
_cell.angle_gamma   90.00
#
_symmetry.space_group_name_H-M   'P 1'
#
loop_
_entity.id
_entity.type
_entity.pdbx_description
1 polymer ?
#
loop_
_entity_poly.entity_id
_entity_poly.type
_entity_poly.pdbx_seq_one_letter_code
_entity_poly.pdbx_strand_id
1 'polypeptide(L)'
;MIQKQMLKKAQGISINVIVIAALALLVLVVLAMIFTGKLGGWTKAQNECSSNGGMCVGDASQCTGENAQVMSRYTCPNAGEVCCLTLEGVQEPTFETA
;
A
#
# COMPACT_ATOMS: atom_id res chain seq x y z
N MET A 1 7.88 54.47 -33.44
CA MET A 1 9.04 53.59 -33.18
C MET A 1 8.77 52.80 -31.91
N ILE A 2 8.41 51.51 -32.02
CA ILE A 2 8.23 50.62 -30.87
C ILE A 2 9.29 49.52 -31.01
N GLN A 3 10.44 49.74 -30.40
CA GLN A 3 11.52 48.75 -30.34
C GLN A 3 11.13 47.70 -29.29
N LYS A 4 10.68 46.53 -29.76
CA LYS A 4 10.56 45.28 -29.01
C LYS A 4 11.94 44.89 -28.45
N GLN A 5 12.29 45.38 -27.27
CA GLN A 5 13.39 44.82 -26.49
C GLN A 5 12.84 43.66 -25.67
N MET A 6 12.63 42.50 -26.31
CA MET A 6 12.60 41.23 -25.58
C MET A 6 14.04 40.96 -25.13
N LEU A 7 14.43 41.55 -24.01
CA LEU A 7 15.68 41.24 -23.32
C LEU A 7 15.71 39.73 -23.07
N LYS A 8 16.48 39.01 -23.88
CA LYS A 8 16.86 37.62 -23.64
C LYS A 8 17.75 37.58 -22.37
N LYS A 9 17.15 37.65 -21.19
CA LYS A 9 17.77 37.25 -19.92
C LYS A 9 17.81 35.72 -19.85
N ALA A 10 18.56 35.11 -20.76
CA ALA A 10 18.82 33.67 -20.80
C ALA A 10 20.32 33.36 -20.57
N GLN A 11 21.01 34.22 -19.82
CA GLN A 11 22.39 34.04 -19.36
C GLN A 11 22.43 34.40 -17.87
N GLY A 12 22.83 33.53 -16.95
CA GLY A 12 23.11 32.11 -17.05
C GLY A 12 22.69 31.49 -15.72
N ILE A 13 21.91 30.42 -15.80
CA ILE A 13 21.85 29.51 -14.66
C ILE A 13 23.27 28.97 -14.51
N SER A 14 23.90 29.28 -13.38
CA SER A 14 25.26 28.83 -13.07
C SER A 14 25.36 27.32 -13.31
N ILE A 15 26.46 26.87 -13.93
CA ILE A 15 26.69 25.45 -14.21
C ILE A 15 26.51 24.59 -12.94
N ASN A 16 26.85 25.15 -11.76
CA ASN A 16 26.67 24.50 -10.47
C ASN A 16 25.19 24.21 -10.17
N VAL A 17 24.28 25.11 -10.52
CA VAL A 17 22.84 24.91 -10.30
C VAL A 17 22.31 23.78 -11.18
N ILE A 18 22.79 23.68 -12.42
CA ILE A 18 22.43 22.58 -13.33
C ILE A 18 22.92 21.25 -12.77
N VAL A 19 24.17 21.20 -12.27
CA VAL A 19 24.75 20.00 -11.66
C VAL A 19 23.97 19.58 -10.42
N ILE A 20 23.65 20.51 -9.52
CA ILE A 20 22.88 20.21 -8.30
C ILE A 20 21.48 19.73 -8.65
N ALA A 21 20.81 20.36 -9.63
CA ALA A 21 19.48 19.94 -10.08
C ALA A 21 19.50 18.52 -10.65
N ALA A 22 20.52 18.17 -11.44
CA ALA A 22 20.68 16.83 -11.99
C ALA A 22 20.93 15.78 -10.89
N LEU A 23 21.78 16.07 -9.90
CA LEU A 23 22.03 15.19 -8.76
C LEU A 23 20.77 15.00 -7.90
N ALA A 24 20.04 16.09 -7.62
CA ALA A 24 18.80 16.03 -6.86
C ALA A 24 17.75 15.16 -7.58
N LEU A 25 17.60 15.34 -8.90
CA LEU A 25 16.69 14.53 -9.71
C LEU A 25 17.08 13.05 -9.70
N LEU A 26 18.38 12.74 -9.82
CA LEU A 26 18.89 11.37 -9.75
C LEU A 26 18.55 10.71 -8.41
N VAL A 27 18.80 11.40 -7.29
CA VAL A 27 18.47 10.89 -5.95
C VAL A 27 16.97 10.66 -5.80
N LEU A 28 16.14 11.59 -6.29
CA LEU A 28 14.68 11.46 -6.21
C LEU A 28 14.19 10.23 -6.99
N VAL A 29 14.74 9.98 -8.19
CA VAL A 29 14.40 8.79 -8.98
C VAL A 29 14.79 7.50 -8.25
N VAL A 30 15.99 7.44 -7.66
CA VAL A 30 16.43 6.25 -6.91
C VAL A 30 15.53 5.99 -5.69
N LEU A 31 15.21 7.03 -4.91
CA LEU A 31 14.29 6.92 -3.79
C LEU A 31 12.90 6.47 -4.24
N ALA A 32 12.39 7.04 -5.34
CA ALA A 32 11.10 6.66 -5.89
C ALA A 32 11.06 5.17 -6.29
N MET A 33 12.12 4.64 -6.91
CA MET A 33 12.19 3.22 -7.27
C MET A 33 12.19 2.30 -6.04
N ILE A 34 12.98 2.62 -5.01
CA ILE A 34 13.04 1.84 -3.77
C ILE A 34 11.70 1.88 -3.04
N PHE A 35 11.11 3.06 -2.89
CA PHE A 35 9.83 3.21 -2.21
C PHE A 35 8.70 2.56 -2.99
N THR A 36 8.65 2.70 -4.32
CA THR A 36 7.61 2.04 -5.14
C THR A 36 7.69 0.52 -5.02
N GLY A 37 8.90 -0.06 -5.03
CA GLY A 37 9.08 -1.51 -4.86
C GLY A 37 8.61 -2.03 -3.50
N LYS A 38 8.95 -1.31 -2.41
CA LYS A 38 8.53 -1.71 -1.05
C LYS A 38 7.05 -1.45 -0.76
N LEU A 39 6.48 -0.36 -1.27
CA LEU A 39 5.06 -0.02 -1.10
C LEU A 39 4.15 -1.08 -1.74
N GLY A 40 4.54 -1.64 -2.90
CA GLY A 40 3.76 -2.69 -3.56
C GLY A 40 3.61 -3.97 -2.73
N GLY A 41 4.65 -4.37 -2.00
CA GLY A 41 4.61 -5.51 -1.08
C GLY A 41 3.85 -5.20 0.21
N TRP A 42 4.01 -3.98 0.74
CA TRP A 42 3.34 -3.55 1.98
C TRP A 42 1.82 -3.49 1.83
N THR A 43 1.31 -2.96 0.72
CA THR A 43 -0.15 -2.92 0.46
C THR A 43 -0.76 -4.31 0.41
N LYS A 44 -0.05 -5.30 -0.14
CA LYS A 44 -0.53 -6.69 -0.17
C LYS A 44 -0.56 -7.31 1.23
N ALA A 45 0.52 -7.17 1.99
CA ALA A 45 0.60 -7.67 3.35
C ALA A 45 -0.47 -7.05 4.26
N GLN A 46 -0.77 -5.76 4.11
CA GLN A 46 -1.86 -5.08 4.84
C GLN A 46 -3.25 -5.53 4.41
N ASN A 47 -3.42 -6.01 3.19
CA ASN A 47 -4.70 -6.50 2.70
C ASN A 47 -4.92 -7.99 2.99
N GLU A 48 -3.95 -8.70 3.56
CA GLU A 48 -4.13 -10.10 3.97
C GLU A 48 -5.03 -10.19 5.20
N CYS A 49 -6.00 -11.10 5.16
CA CYS A 49 -6.94 -11.33 6.26
C CYS A 49 -6.22 -11.63 7.58
N SER A 50 -5.19 -12.47 7.52
CA SER A 50 -4.38 -12.87 8.69
C SER A 50 -3.63 -11.70 9.32
N SER A 51 -3.16 -10.73 8.53
CA SER A 51 -2.45 -9.55 9.03
C SER A 51 -3.35 -8.60 9.82
N ASN A 52 -4.67 -8.71 9.63
CA ASN A 52 -5.67 -7.89 10.31
C ASN A 52 -6.34 -8.62 11.48
N GLY A 53 -5.81 -9.79 11.89
CA GLY A 53 -6.37 -10.59 12.97
C GLY A 53 -7.61 -11.40 12.58
N GLY A 54 -7.85 -11.58 11.28
CA GLY A 54 -8.94 -12.41 10.76
C GLY A 54 -8.48 -13.79 10.32
N MET A 55 -9.45 -14.67 10.06
CA MET A 55 -9.27 -16.00 9.51
C MET A 55 -10.04 -16.15 8.19
N CYS A 56 -9.42 -16.84 7.24
CA CYS A 56 -10.07 -17.17 5.97
C CYS A 56 -10.98 -18.39 6.16
N VAL A 57 -12.25 -18.25 5.78
CA VAL A 57 -13.25 -19.32 5.85
C VAL A 57 -13.86 -19.55 4.46
N GLY A 58 -14.29 -20.78 4.18
CA GLY A 58 -14.83 -21.16 2.88
C GLY A 58 -16.22 -20.58 2.60
N ASP A 59 -16.96 -20.24 3.65
CA ASP A 59 -18.29 -19.63 3.55
C ASP A 59 -18.55 -18.61 4.67
N ALA A 60 -19.33 -17.58 4.38
CA ALA A 60 -19.69 -16.53 5.34
C ALA A 60 -20.45 -17.08 6.56
N SER A 61 -21.18 -18.18 6.41
CA SER A 61 -21.88 -18.87 7.51
C SER A 61 -20.94 -19.48 8.56
N GLN A 62 -19.67 -19.73 8.21
CA GLN A 62 -18.66 -20.23 9.13
C GLN A 62 -18.04 -19.12 9.99
N CYS A 63 -18.36 -17.86 9.71
CA CYS A 63 -17.93 -16.73 10.52
C CYS A 63 -18.85 -16.59 11.74
N THR A 64 -18.63 -17.45 12.74
CA THR A 64 -19.46 -17.54 13.95
C THR A 64 -18.66 -17.05 15.16
N GLY A 65 -19.25 -16.16 15.94
CA GLY A 65 -18.64 -15.60 17.15
C GLY A 65 -19.38 -14.36 17.60
N GLU A 66 -19.30 -14.03 18.88
CA GLU A 66 -19.83 -12.76 19.37
C GLU A 66 -19.05 -11.62 18.70
N ASN A 67 -19.73 -10.79 17.90
CA ASN A 67 -19.13 -9.73 17.09
C ASN A 67 -18.27 -10.20 15.89
N ALA A 68 -18.50 -11.40 15.36
CA ALA A 68 -17.86 -11.84 14.12
C ALA A 68 -18.36 -11.02 12.90
N GLN A 69 -17.43 -10.57 12.06
CA GLN A 69 -17.73 -9.76 10.87
C GLN A 69 -17.02 -10.31 9.62
N VAL A 70 -17.80 -10.46 8.55
CA VAL A 70 -17.28 -10.84 7.23
C VAL A 70 -16.82 -9.60 6.48
N MET A 71 -15.55 -9.56 6.08
CA MET A 71 -14.96 -8.43 5.34
C MET A 71 -14.40 -8.88 3.99
N SER A 72 -15.07 -8.50 2.91
CA SER A 72 -14.65 -8.79 1.53
C SER A 72 -13.45 -7.96 1.04
N ARG A 73 -12.98 -7.00 1.84
CA ARG A 73 -11.86 -6.12 1.45
C ARG A 73 -10.50 -6.81 1.61
N TYR A 74 -10.41 -7.80 2.48
CA TYR A 74 -9.19 -8.56 2.71
C TYR A 74 -9.10 -9.76 1.78
N THR A 75 -7.88 -10.09 1.40
CA THR A 75 -7.57 -11.19 0.47
C THR A 75 -7.23 -12.44 1.26
N CYS A 76 -7.74 -13.58 0.79
CA CYS A 76 -7.43 -14.92 1.27
C CYS A 76 -6.59 -15.70 0.25
N PRO A 77 -5.77 -16.68 0.67
CA PRO A 77 -4.90 -17.43 -0.23
C PRO A 77 -5.67 -18.27 -1.25
N ASN A 78 -6.83 -18.83 -0.85
CA ASN A 78 -7.62 -19.69 -1.71
C ASN A 78 -8.79 -18.93 -2.36
N ALA A 79 -9.11 -19.30 -3.59
CA ALA A 79 -10.24 -18.72 -4.32
C ALA A 79 -11.57 -19.15 -3.68
N GLY A 80 -12.45 -18.18 -3.42
CA GLY A 80 -13.78 -18.41 -2.85
C GLY A 80 -13.85 -18.27 -1.32
N GLU A 81 -12.72 -18.11 -0.63
CA GLU A 81 -12.71 -17.83 0.80
C GLU A 81 -13.07 -16.36 1.09
N VAL A 82 -13.74 -16.14 2.23
CA VAL A 82 -14.04 -14.83 2.78
C VAL A 82 -13.27 -14.60 4.07
N CYS A 83 -12.88 -13.35 4.34
CA CYS A 83 -12.19 -13.01 5.58
C CYS A 83 -13.21 -12.80 6.70
N CYS A 84 -13.04 -13.53 7.80
CA CYS A 84 -13.82 -13.40 9.03
C CYS A 84 -12.95 -12.75 10.12
N LEU A 85 -13.42 -11.65 10.71
CA LEU A 85 -12.77 -11.01 11.85
C LEU A 85 -13.62 -11.18 13.09
N THR A 86 -13.00 -11.61 14.17
CA THR A 86 -13.59 -11.58 15.50
C THR A 86 -12.79 -10.59 16.35
N LEU A 87 -13.47 -9.78 17.17
CA LEU A 87 -12.83 -8.78 18.03
C LEU A 87 -12.05 -9.44 19.19
N GLU A 88 -12.21 -10.74 19.37
CA GLU A 88 -11.46 -11.56 20.30
C GLU A 88 -10.47 -12.40 19.49
N GLY A 89 -9.21 -11.98 19.48
CA GLY A 89 -8.16 -12.66 18.71
C GLY A 89 -8.17 -14.17 18.94
N VAL A 90 -8.29 -14.92 17.84
CA VAL A 90 -8.03 -16.37 17.72
C VAL A 90 -8.56 -17.18 18.91
N GLN A 91 -9.88 -17.34 19.02
CA GLN A 91 -10.42 -18.50 19.73
C GLN A 91 -10.21 -19.71 18.81
N GLU A 92 -9.24 -20.56 19.15
CA GLU A 92 -9.12 -21.90 18.58
C GLU A 92 -10.51 -22.57 18.57
N PRO A 93 -10.88 -23.30 17.51
CA PRO A 93 -12.17 -23.96 17.46
C PRO A 93 -12.25 -24.97 18.61
N THR A 94 -12.95 -24.63 19.69
CA THR A 94 -13.39 -25.62 20.66
C THR A 94 -14.41 -26.48 19.95
N PHE A 95 -13.92 -27.60 19.40
CA PHE A 95 -14.75 -28.73 19.05
C PHE A 95 -15.49 -29.14 20.32
N GLU A 96 -16.73 -28.70 20.48
CA GLU A 96 -17.64 -29.25 21.47
C GLU A 96 -17.94 -30.70 21.05
N THR A 97 -17.06 -31.60 21.48
CA THR A 97 -17.31 -33.03 21.53
C THR A 97 -18.40 -33.32 22.58
N ALA A 98 -19.48 -33.93 22.11
CA ALA A 98 -20.43 -34.79 22.83
C ALA A 98 -21.53 -34.13 23.67
#